data_AF-A0A2M9GPW1-F1
#
_entry.id   AF-A0A2M9GPW1-F1
#
_cell.length_a   1.000
_cell.length_b   1.000
_cell.length_c   1.000
_cell.angle_alpha   90.00
_cell.angle_beta   90.00
_cell.angle_gamma   90.00
#
_symmetry.space_group_name_H-M   'P 1'
#
loop_
_entity.id
_entity.type
_entity.pdbx_description
1 polymer ?
#
loop_
_entity_poly.entity_id
_entity_poly.type
_entity_poly.pdbx_seq_one_letter_code
_entity_poly.pdbx_strand_id
1 'polypeptide(L)' 'MKKRKYLSAAIVEWTGVWSIKLEYIQPGKPQQNAYVEWFNRTVRYEWLSQYHWDDLDHVQRVATQ' A
#
# COMPACT_ATOMS: atom_id res chain seq x y z
N MET A 1 6.83 -2.92 -23.08
CA MET A 1 6.34 -2.91 -21.67
C MET A 1 7.14 -1.89 -20.88
N LYS A 2 6.53 -0.76 -20.50
CA LYS A 2 7.22 0.33 -19.76
C LYS A 2 7.38 -0.11 -18.31
N LYS A 3 8.60 -0.50 -17.89
CA LYS A 3 8.92 -0.79 -16.48
C LYS A 3 8.66 0.48 -15.67
N ARG A 4 7.67 0.47 -14.77
CA ARG A 4 7.43 1.62 -13.89
C ARG A 4 8.60 1.79 -12.93
N LYS A 5 8.99 3.05 -12.78
CA LYS A 5 10.24 3.56 -12.21
C LYS A 5 10.33 3.48 -10.67
N TYR A 6 9.66 2.52 -10.04
CA TYR A 6 9.37 2.57 -8.60
C TYR A 6 9.57 1.27 -7.80
N LEU A 7 9.94 0.16 -8.44
CA LEU A 7 10.31 -1.05 -7.69
C LEU A 7 11.83 -1.18 -7.65
N SER A 8 12.39 -1.24 -6.45
CA SER A 8 13.82 -1.54 -6.30
C SER A 8 14.10 -2.96 -6.80
N ALA A 9 15.30 -3.17 -7.36
CA ALA A 9 15.72 -4.50 -7.81
C ALA A 9 15.64 -5.53 -6.66
N ALA A 10 15.90 -5.10 -5.43
CA ALA A 10 15.80 -5.91 -4.22
C ALA A 10 14.41 -6.52 -4.01
N ILE A 11 13.32 -5.78 -4.30
CA ILE A 11 11.96 -6.31 -4.16
C ILE A 11 11.68 -7.37 -5.22
N VAL A 12 12.12 -7.14 -6.47
CA VAL A 12 11.94 -8.12 -7.56
C VAL A 12 12.67 -9.43 -7.21
N GLU A 13 13.91 -9.33 -6.74
CA GLU A 13 14.71 -10.48 -6.33
C GLU A 13 14.05 -11.24 -5.16
N TRP A 14 13.62 -10.53 -4.12
CA TRP A 14 12.92 -11.13 -2.99
C TRP A 14 11.66 -11.87 -3.46
N THR A 15 10.83 -11.25 -4.29
CA THR A 15 9.63 -11.93 -4.80
C THR A 15 9.94 -13.17 -5.64
N GLY A 16 11.07 -13.18 -6.36
CA GLY A 16 11.55 -14.34 -7.09
C GLY A 16 11.92 -15.50 -6.15
N VAL A 17 12.61 -15.21 -5.04
CA VAL A 17 12.98 -16.20 -4.01
C VAL A 17 11.72 -16.84 -3.40
N TRP A 18 10.69 -16.03 -3.15
CA TRP A 18 9.46 -16.48 -2.49
C TRP A 18 8.36 -16.95 -3.46
N SER A 19 8.66 -17.04 -4.77
CA SER A 19 7.67 -17.37 -5.82
C SER A 19 6.42 -16.48 -5.80
N ILE A 20 6.57 -15.22 -5.38
CA ILE A 20 5.48 -14.25 -5.32
C ILE A 20 5.36 -13.56 -6.69
N LYS A 21 4.19 -13.66 -7.30
CA LYS A 21 3.91 -12.99 -8.58
C LYS A 21 3.58 -11.51 -8.36
N LEU A 22 4.42 -10.62 -8.90
CA LEU A 22 4.13 -9.19 -8.91
C LEU A 22 3.17 -8.82 -10.04
N GLU A 23 1.97 -8.37 -9.67
CA GLU A 23 1.01 -7.81 -10.62
C GLU A 23 1.04 -6.28 -10.59
N TYR A 24 1.16 -5.70 -11.78
CA TYR A 24 1.28 -4.26 -11.96
C TYR A 24 -0.05 -3.69 -12.45
N ILE A 25 -0.56 -2.66 -11.75
CA ILE A 25 -1.70 -1.84 -12.19
C ILE A 25 -1.44 -1.34 -13.62
N GLN A 26 -2.35 -1.44 -14.57
CA GLN A 26 -2.09 -0.95 -15.92
C GLN A 26 -2.42 0.55 -16.01
N PRO A 27 -1.60 1.36 -16.70
CA PRO A 27 -1.95 2.75 -16.98
C PRO A 27 -3.31 2.82 -17.68
N GLY A 28 -4.19 3.73 -17.24
CA GLY A 28 -5.53 3.89 -17.80
C GLY A 28 -6.56 2.86 -17.32
N LYS A 29 -6.22 1.99 -16.37
CA LYS A 29 -7.18 1.07 -15.72
C LYS A 29 -7.34 1.39 -14.23
N PRO A 30 -8.04 2.49 -13.87
CA PRO A 30 -8.23 2.90 -12.48
C PRO A 30 -8.95 1.83 -11.64
N GLN A 31 -9.80 1.01 -12.26
CA GLN A 31 -10.49 -0.10 -11.58
C GLN A 31 -9.54 -1.08 -10.87
N GLN A 32 -8.31 -1.27 -11.37
CA GLN A 32 -7.33 -2.17 -10.75
C GLN A 32 -6.78 -1.62 -9.42
N ASN A 33 -6.95 -0.33 -9.15
CA ASN A 33 -6.57 0.30 -7.88
C ASN A 33 -7.76 0.51 -6.94
N ALA A 34 -8.99 0.26 -7.39
CA ALA A 34 -10.21 0.61 -6.67
C ALA A 34 -10.28 -0.01 -5.26
N TYR A 35 -9.80 -1.24 -5.10
CA TYR A 35 -9.79 -1.90 -3.79
C TYR A 35 -8.83 -1.20 -2.80
N VAL A 36 -7.61 -0.88 -3.25
CA VAL A 36 -6.62 -0.17 -2.43
C VAL A 36 -7.10 1.24 -2.11
N GLU A 37 -7.71 1.93 -3.07
CA GLU A 37 -8.30 3.25 -2.86
C GLU A 37 -9.44 3.22 -1.84
N TRP A 38 -10.34 2.23 -1.94
CA TRP A 38 -11.42 2.05 -0.98
C TRP A 38 -10.88 1.74 0.43
N PHE A 39 -9.93 0.82 0.54
CA PHE A 39 -9.28 0.51 1.82
C PHE A 39 -8.64 1.75 2.43
N ASN A 40 -7.84 2.50 1.67
CA ASN A 40 -7.20 3.72 2.13
C ASN A 40 -8.21 4.79 2.56
N ARG A 41 -9.35 4.88 1.85
CA ARG A 41 -10.45 5.77 2.23
C ARG A 41 -11.02 5.37 3.58
N THR A 42 -11.37 4.10 3.76
CA THR A 42 -11.93 3.58 5.02
C THR A 42 -10.95 3.79 6.18
N VAL A 43 -9.69 3.39 6.02
CA VAL A 43 -8.64 3.60 7.04
C VAL A 43 -8.50 5.07 7.40
N ARG A 44 -8.54 5.97 6.42
CA ARG A 44 -8.40 7.41 6.69
C ARG A 44 -9.59 7.97 7.46
N TYR A 45 -10.82 7.65 7.06
CA TYR A 45 -12.01 8.29 7.62
C TYR A 45 -12.56 7.60 8.88
N GLU A 46 -12.48 6.28 8.94
CA GLU A 46 -13.02 5.50 10.07
C GLU A 46 -12.00 5.41 11.20
N TRP A 47 -10.70 5.51 10.90
CA TRP A 47 -9.66 5.31 11.89
C TRP A 47 -8.79 6.54 12.06
N LEU A 48 -8.07 7.01 11.03
CA LEU A 48 -7.10 8.10 11.24
C LEU A 48 -7.74 9.45 11.56
N SER A 49 -8.92 9.77 11.05
CA SER A 49 -9.56 11.07 11.30
C SER A 49 -10.40 11.14 12.57
N GLN A 50 -10.60 10.01 13.27
CA GLN A 50 -11.37 9.98 14.52
C GLN A 50 -10.51 10.33 15.74
N TYR A 51 -9.18 10.32 15.61
CA TYR A 51 -8.24 10.54 16.71
C TYR A 51 -7.34 11.73 16.43
N HIS A 52 -7.10 12.55 17.46
CA HIS A 52 -6.01 13.51 17.44
C HIS A 52 -4.74 12.75 17.85
N TRP A 53 -3.82 12.57 16.91
CA TRP A 53 -2.58 11.85 17.17
C TRP A 53 -1.52 12.81 17.72
N ASP A 54 -0.91 12.44 18.84
CA ASP A 54 0.12 13.25 19.49
C ASP A 54 1.50 13.08 18.83
N ASP A 55 1.83 11.86 18.40
CA ASP A 55 3.08 11.51 17.72
C ASP A 55 2.94 10.27 16.81
N LEU A 56 3.96 10.00 15.98
CA LEU A 56 3.98 8.86 15.07
C LEU A 56 4.04 7.51 15.79
N ASP A 57 4.68 7.45 16.96
CA ASP A 57 4.79 6.21 17.74
C ASP A 57 3.43 5.79 18.29
N HIS A 58 2.57 6.75 18.65
CA HIS A 58 1.20 6.54 19.07
C HIS A 58 0.38 5.92 17.93
N VAL A 59 0.48 6.46 16.71
CA VAL A 59 -0.20 5.89 15.53
C VAL A 59 0.25 4.45 15.30
N GLN A 60 1.56 4.18 15.37
CA GLN A 60 2.10 2.84 15.13
C GLN A 60 1.68 1.82 16.19
N ARG A 61 1.64 2.22 17.47
CA ARG A 61 1.16 1.35 18.56
C ARG A 61 -0.30 0.94 18.35
N VAL A 62 -1.17 1.88 17.99
CA VAL A 62 -2.59 1.59 17.74
C VAL A 62 -2.78 0.74 16.47
N ALA A 63 -1.91 0.88 15.47
CA ALA A 63 -1.94 0.09 14.25
C ALA A 63 -1.54 -1.39 14.39
N THR A 64 -0.81 -1.73 15.46
CA THR A 64 -0.15 -3.03 15.62
C THR A 64 -0.71 -3.83 16.81
N GLN A 65 -1.72 -3.31 17.51
CA GLN A 65 -2.50 -4.07 18.51
C GLN A 65 -3.50 -5.00 17.83
#